data_AF-A0A650CR55-F1
#
_entry.id   AF-A0A650CR55-F1
#
_cell.length_a   1.000
_cell.length_b   1.000
_cell.length_c   1.000
_cell.angle_alpha   90.00
_cell.angle_beta   90.00
_cell.angle_gamma   90.00
#
_symmetry.space_group_name_H-M   'P 1'
#
loop_
_entity.id
_entity.type
_entity.pdbx_description
1 polymer ?
#
loop_
_entity_poly.entity_id
_entity_poly.type
_entity_poly.pdbx_seq_one_letter_code
_entity_poly.pdbx_strand_id
1 'polypeptide(L)'
;MFHIWIVNIGIVIISLILALLVSYELVSTRSVVRSKLTAVLLGLGIILVIQQILLLGSFMMWSSDSNPIYVYPSLGIAILSLIGLIMIYIIVKI
;
A
#
# COMPACT_ATOMS: atom_id res chain seq x y z
N MET A 1 12.19 11.54 -17.38
CA MET A 1 10.79 11.28 -16.93
C MET A 1 10.56 9.80 -16.59
N PHE A 2 11.03 8.86 -17.42
CA PHE A 2 10.99 7.41 -17.14
C PHE A 2 11.57 7.00 -15.76
N HIS A 3 12.61 7.69 -15.29
CA HIS A 3 13.24 7.39 -13.99
C HIS A 3 12.35 7.66 -12.79
N ILE A 4 11.44 8.65 -12.85
CA ILE A 4 10.53 8.93 -11.73
C ILE A 4 9.46 7.84 -11.64
N TRP A 5 8.95 7.36 -12.78
CA TRP A 5 8.02 6.24 -12.79
C TRP A 5 8.61 4.97 -12.17
N ILE A 6 9.88 4.66 -12.43
CA ILE A 6 10.60 3.56 -11.77
C ILE A 6 10.61 3.74 -10.25
N VAL A 7 10.87 4.96 -9.77
CA VAL A 7 10.84 5.27 -8.32
C VAL A 7 9.43 5.09 -7.75
N ASN A 8 8.41 5.65 -8.41
CA ASN A 8 7.01 5.54 -7.96
C ASN A 8 6.56 4.08 -7.88
N ILE A 9 6.86 3.30 -8.92
CA ILE A 9 6.55 1.86 -8.98
C ILE A 9 7.31 1.11 -7.88
N GLY A 10 8.60 1.40 -7.68
CA GLY A 10 9.40 0.78 -6.61
C GLY A 10 8.82 1.05 -5.22
N ILE A 11 8.41 2.29 -4.94
CA ILE A 11 7.76 2.66 -3.68
C ILE A 11 6.44 1.90 -3.49
N VAL A 12 5.62 1.77 -4.53
CA VAL A 12 4.35 1.03 -4.45
C VAL A 12 4.58 -0.47 -4.26
N ILE A 13 5.62 -1.06 -4.86
CA ILE A 13 5.98 -2.47 -4.62
C ILE A 13 6.33 -2.69 -3.15
N ILE A 14 7.17 -1.81 -2.57
CA ILE A 14 7.50 -1.88 -1.13
C ILE A 14 6.25 -1.71 -0.27
N SER A 15 5.38 -0.77 -0.64
CA SER A 15 4.09 -0.53 0.02
C SER A 15 3.19 -1.77 -0.05
N LEU A 16 3.12 -2.45 -1.19
CA LEU A 16 2.34 -3.68 -1.35
C LEU A 16 2.85 -4.79 -0.42
N ILE A 17 4.17 -4.97 -0.30
CA ILE A 17 4.77 -5.94 0.62
C ILE A 17 4.39 -5.59 2.07
N LEU A 18 4.48 -4.32 2.46
CA LEU A 18 4.07 -3.88 3.80
C LEU A 18 2.56 -4.10 4.05
N ALA A 19 1.70 -3.82 3.07
CA ALA A 19 0.27 -4.06 3.19
C ALA A 19 -0.06 -5.55 3.38
N LEU A 20 0.68 -6.44 2.72
CA LEU A 20 0.58 -7.89 2.92
C LEU A 20 1.01 -8.29 4.33
N LEU A 21 2.12 -7.74 4.83
CA LEU A 21 2.58 -7.98 6.21
C LEU A 21 1.58 -7.48 7.25
N VAL A 22 1.04 -6.27 7.07
CA VAL A 22 -0.02 -5.71 7.93
C VAL A 22 -1.24 -6.65 7.93
N SER A 23 -1.68 -7.08 6.75
CA SER A 23 -2.83 -8.00 6.63
C SER A 23 -2.56 -9.33 7.33
N TYR A 24 -1.34 -9.86 7.20
CA TYR A 24 -0.92 -11.08 7.88
C TYR A 24 -0.98 -10.93 9.40
N GLU A 25 -0.46 -9.84 9.96
CA GLU A 25 -0.54 -9.60 11.40
C GLU A 25 -2.00 -9.47 11.87
N LEU A 26 -2.86 -8.80 11.10
CA LEU A 26 -4.29 -8.70 11.42
C LEU A 26 -5.02 -10.05 11.39
N VAL A 27 -4.65 -10.95 10.47
CA VAL A 27 -5.13 -12.35 10.48
C VAL A 27 -4.67 -13.05 11.76
N SER A 28 -3.39 -12.89 12.13
CA SER A 28 -2.82 -13.44 13.35
C SER A 28 -3.57 -12.95 14.60
N THR A 29 -3.77 -11.64 14.74
CA THR A 29 -4.53 -11.04 15.86
C THR A 29 -5.94 -11.59 15.94
N ARG A 30 -6.64 -11.73 14.80
CA ARG A 30 -8.00 -12.28 14.76
C ARG A 30 -8.07 -13.75 15.16
N SER A 31 -7.02 -14.51 14.88
CA SER A 31 -6.94 -15.92 15.28
C SER A 31 -6.97 -16.08 16.81
N VAL A 32 -6.41 -15.10 17.53
CA VAL A 32 -6.39 -15.03 19.01
C VAL A 32 -7.66 -14.36 19.54
N VAL A 33 -8.06 -13.21 18.97
CA VAL A 33 -9.20 -12.41 19.43
C VAL A 33 -10.25 -12.30 18.32
N ARG A 34 -11.32 -13.09 18.44
CA ARG A 34 -12.45 -13.06 17.50
C ARG A 34 -13.50 -12.03 17.94
N SER A 35 -13.29 -10.77 17.57
CA SER A 35 -14.24 -9.69 17.80
C SER A 35 -14.75 -9.08 16.48
N LYS A 36 -15.79 -8.25 16.57
CA LYS A 36 -16.25 -7.43 15.44
C LYS A 36 -15.16 -6.45 15.00
N LEU A 37 -14.43 -5.87 15.95
CA LEU A 37 -13.33 -4.94 15.67
C LEU A 37 -12.22 -5.62 14.87
N THR A 38 -11.75 -6.81 15.28
CA THR A 38 -10.71 -7.53 14.52
C THR A 38 -11.20 -8.00 13.14
N ALA A 39 -12.51 -8.13 12.93
CA ALA A 39 -13.08 -8.44 11.62
C ALA A 39 -12.96 -7.24 10.67
N VAL A 40 -13.34 -6.06 11.17
CA VAL A 40 -13.25 -4.80 10.43
C VAL A 40 -11.81 -4.47 10.12
N LEU A 41 -10.90 -4.62 11.10
CA LEU A 41 -9.47 -4.38 10.88
C LEU A 41 -8.90 -5.32 9.80
N LEU A 42 -9.21 -6.62 9.85
CA LEU A 42 -8.81 -7.55 8.78
C LEU A 42 -9.35 -7.12 7.40
N GLY A 43 -10.61 -6.68 7.34
CA GLY A 43 -11.19 -6.12 6.13
C GLY A 43 -10.42 -4.90 5.61
N LEU A 44 -10.02 -3.99 6.51
CA LEU A 44 -9.17 -2.86 6.17
C LEU A 44 -7.80 -3.29 5.64
N GLY A 45 -7.18 -4.31 6.23
CA GLY A 45 -5.92 -4.88 5.72
C GLY A 45 -6.05 -5.36 4.26
N ILE A 46 -7.10 -6.12 3.95
CA ILE A 46 -7.37 -6.59 2.59
C ILE A 46 -7.58 -5.41 1.63
N ILE A 47 -8.34 -4.38 2.05
CA ILE A 47 -8.56 -3.17 1.24
C ILE A 47 -7.22 -2.48 0.94
N LEU A 48 -6.32 -2.36 1.92
CA LEU A 48 -4.99 -1.76 1.72
C LEU A 48 -4.17 -2.53 0.68
N VAL A 49 -4.20 -3.86 0.71
CA VAL A 49 -3.53 -4.70 -0.30
C VAL A 49 -4.10 -4.43 -1.69
N ILE A 50 -5.42 -4.45 -1.84
CA ILE A 50 -6.09 -4.18 -3.11
C ILE A 50 -5.73 -2.78 -3.62
N GLN A 51 -5.73 -1.78 -2.73
CA GLN A 51 -5.34 -0.41 -3.08
C GLN A 51 -3.93 -0.35 -3.65
N GLN A 52 -2.94 -1.03 -3.05
CA GLN A 52 -1.57 -1.04 -3.58
C GLN A 52 -1.48 -1.76 -4.94
N ILE A 53 -2.24 -2.83 -5.16
CA ILE A 53 -2.32 -3.51 -6.46
C ILE A 53 -2.88 -2.56 -7.54
N LEU A 54 -3.94 -1.82 -7.22
CA LEU A 54 -4.55 -0.85 -8.14
C LEU A 54 -3.59 0.30 -8.46
N LEU A 55 -2.87 0.82 -7.46
CA LEU A 55 -1.85 1.86 -7.66
C LEU A 55 -0.71 1.35 -8.55
N LEU A 56 -0.24 0.12 -8.32
CA LEU A 56 0.83 -0.48 -9.12
C LEU A 56 0.41 -0.59 -10.59
N GLY A 57 -0.78 -1.12 -10.85
CA GLY A 57 -1.33 -1.22 -12.20
C GLY A 57 -1.49 0.16 -12.86
N SER A 58 -2.05 1.13 -12.13
CA SER A 58 -2.22 2.50 -12.61
C SER A 58 -0.88 3.14 -12.99
N PHE A 59 0.13 3.00 -12.15
CA PHE A 59 1.45 3.59 -12.40
C PHE A 59 2.19 2.90 -13.55
N MET A 60 2.04 1.58 -13.71
CA MET A 60 2.56 0.87 -14.88
C MET A 60 1.89 1.36 -16.17
N MET A 61 0.56 1.54 -16.18
CA MET A 61 -0.16 2.05 -17.35
C MET A 61 0.28 3.48 -17.70
N TRP A 62 0.31 4.37 -16.70
CA TRP A 62 0.70 5.76 -16.89
C TRP A 62 2.19 5.94 -17.16
N SER A 63 3.05 4.97 -16.86
CA SER A 63 4.50 5.07 -17.10
C SER A 63 4.88 5.19 -18.57
N SER A 64 3.99 4.73 -19.47
CA SER A 64 4.13 4.91 -20.92
C SER A 64 3.94 6.36 -21.37
N ASP A 65 3.21 7.16 -20.60
CA ASP A 65 2.90 8.55 -20.91
C ASP A 65 3.77 9.47 -20.02
N SER A 66 4.57 10.34 -20.63
CA SER A 66 5.53 11.18 -19.89
C SER A 66 4.90 12.47 -19.33
N ASN A 67 3.57 12.54 -19.25
CA ASN A 67 2.87 13.75 -18.87
C ASN A 67 3.10 14.10 -17.38
N PRO A 68 3.73 15.24 -17.07
CA PRO A 68 4.08 15.62 -15.70
C PRO A 68 2.88 15.81 -14.77
N ILE A 69 1.66 16.00 -15.31
CA ILE A 69 0.41 16.05 -14.55
C ILE A 69 0.16 14.77 -13.74
N TYR A 70 0.65 13.61 -14.20
CA TYR A 70 0.47 12.35 -13.50
C TYR A 70 1.70 11.96 -12.65
N VAL A 71 2.90 12.38 -13.05
CA VAL A 71 4.17 11.96 -12.44
C VAL A 71 4.36 12.48 -11.01
N TYR A 72 4.11 13.78 -10.78
CA TYR A 72 4.33 14.37 -9.46
C TYR A 72 3.25 14.01 -8.44
N PRO A 73 1.94 14.01 -8.78
CA PRO A 73 0.92 13.55 -7.86
C PRO A 73 1.06 12.05 -7.52
N SER A 74 1.44 11.21 -8.48
CA SER A 74 1.67 9.78 -8.21
C SER A 74 2.83 9.54 -7.24
N LEU A 75 3.90 10.34 -7.32
CA LEU A 75 5.00 10.29 -6.34
C LEU A 75 4.51 10.65 -4.93
N GLY A 76 3.71 11.70 -4.80
CA GLY A 76 3.11 12.09 -3.52
C GLY A 76 2.22 10.99 -2.93
N ILE A 77 1.36 10.39 -3.76
CA ILE A 77 0.52 9.25 -3.37
C ILE A 77 1.38 8.07 -2.91
N ALA A 78 2.44 7.73 -3.64
CA ALA A 78 3.33 6.62 -3.32
C ALA A 78 4.02 6.83 -1.96
N ILE A 79 4.58 8.02 -1.72
CA ILE A 79 5.28 8.35 -0.47
C ILE A 79 4.32 8.33 0.72
N LEU A 80 3.15 8.98 0.60
CA LEU A 80 2.16 9.02 1.69
C LEU A 80 1.62 7.62 2.00
N SER A 81 1.36 6.82 0.96
CA SER A 81 0.97 5.41 1.11
C SER A 81 2.03 4.60 1.87
N LEU A 82 3.30 4.74 1.48
CA LEU A 82 4.41 4.06 2.13
C LEU A 82 4.53 4.44 3.61
N ILE A 83 4.53 5.74 3.92
CA ILE A 83 4.63 6.24 5.31
C ILE A 83 3.45 5.73 6.15
N GLY A 84 2.22 5.83 5.62
CA GLY A 84 1.03 5.33 6.30
C GLY A 84 1.11 3.84 6.61
N LEU A 85 1.57 3.04 5.65
CA LEU A 85 1.73 1.59 5.85
C LEU A 85 2.85 1.24 6.82
N ILE A 86 3.96 1.99 6.84
CA ILE A 86 5.01 1.84 7.86
C ILE A 86 4.43 2.11 9.25
N MET A 87 3.67 3.20 9.41
CA MET A 87 3.05 3.53 10.70
C MET A 87 2.07 2.44 11.15
N ILE A 88 1.19 1.98 10.25
CA ILE A 88 0.24 0.90 10.56
C ILE A 88 0.98 -0.39 10.92
N TYR A 89 2.00 -0.77 10.17
CA TYR A 89 2.78 -1.97 10.45
C TYR A 89 3.45 -1.92 11.82
N ILE A 90 4.04 -0.78 12.19
CA ILE A 90 4.62 -0.60 13.53
C ILE A 90 3.55 -0.74 14.61
N ILE A 91 2.35 -0.18 14.40
CA ILE A 91 1.26 -0.24 15.38
C ILE A 91 0.73 -1.67 15.55
N VAL A 92 0.58 -2.43 14.45
CA VAL A 92 -0.05 -3.76 14.47
C VAL A 92 0.94 -4.85 14.88
N LYS A 93 2.25 -4.63 14.71
CA LYS A 93 3.30 -5.59 15.08
C LYS A 93 3.59 -5.64 16.60
N ILE A 94 3.13 -4.65 17.37
CA ILE A 94 3.24 -4.61 18.84
C ILE A 94 2.25 -5.62 19.44
#